data_AF-A0A417FPQ7-F1
#
_entry.id   AF-A0A417FPQ7-F1
#
_cell.length_a   1.000
_cell.length_b   1.000
_cell.length_c   1.000
_cell.angle_alpha   90.00
_cell.angle_beta   90.00
_cell.angle_gamma   90.00
#
_symmetry.space_group_name_H-M   'P 1'
#
loop_
_entity.id
_entity.type
_entity.pdbx_description
1 polymer ?
#
loop_
_entity_poly.entity_id
_entity_poly.type
_entity_poly.pdbx_seq_one_letter_code
_entity_poly.pdbx_strand_id
1 'polypeptide(L)'
;MKKKNFIFITCLLIFIFITIFSPPIMFAHGLPILGKKSEKSENNFDHLGDGSDFTSRKVYYTTDFDYFYFINLRFWENLEIEQLQYYIPTDEPRVKKINPFIYSVEQNLKYSYINSFGVSRSNDFWYFDYYARDDKL
;
A
#
# COMPACT_ATOMS: atom_id res chain seq x y z
N MET A 1 -5.44 18.86 -36.98
CA MET A 1 -5.19 19.29 -35.58
C MET A 1 -3.79 19.90 -35.46
N LYS A 2 -3.61 21.04 -34.78
CA LYS A 2 -2.27 21.60 -34.51
C LYS A 2 -1.45 20.63 -33.64
N LYS A 3 -0.14 20.51 -33.86
CA LYS A 3 0.76 19.55 -33.17
C LYS A 3 0.68 19.62 -31.62
N LYS A 4 0.49 20.83 -31.07
CA LYS A 4 0.27 21.06 -29.63
C LYS A 4 -1.03 20.42 -29.10
N ASN A 5 -2.10 20.45 -29.88
CA ASN A 5 -3.39 19.85 -29.50
C ASN A 5 -3.30 18.32 -29.53
N PHE A 6 -2.52 17.75 -30.46
CA PHE A 6 -2.28 16.30 -30.50
C PHE A 6 -1.52 15.84 -29.26
N ILE A 7 -0.40 16.50 -28.91
CA ILE A 7 0.38 16.17 -27.70
C ILE A 7 -0.48 16.26 -26.44
N PHE A 8 -1.26 17.32 -26.30
CA PHE A 8 -2.16 17.50 -25.15
C PHE A 8 -3.17 16.35 -25.05
N ILE A 9 -3.82 15.98 -26.15
CA ILE A 9 -4.79 14.88 -26.17
C ILE A 9 -4.11 13.55 -25.84
N THR A 10 -2.91 13.30 -26.37
CA THR A 10 -2.14 12.08 -26.05
C THR A 10 -1.82 12.02 -24.56
N CYS A 11 -1.32 13.11 -23.96
CA CYS A 11 -1.05 13.16 -22.52
C CYS A 11 -2.31 12.95 -21.68
N LEU A 12 -3.45 13.54 -22.08
CA LEU A 12 -4.72 13.36 -21.40
C LEU A 12 -5.19 11.91 -21.43
N LEU A 13 -5.09 11.24 -22.58
CA LEU A 13 -5.45 9.82 -22.72
C LEU A 13 -4.56 8.92 -21.85
N ILE A 14 -3.25 9.21 -21.79
CA ILE A 14 -2.31 8.50 -20.91
C ILE A 14 -2.69 8.71 -19.44
N PHE A 15 -3.01 9.94 -19.04
CA PHE A 15 -3.43 10.23 -17.66
C PHE A 15 -4.71 9.50 -17.27
N ILE A 16 -5.72 9.48 -18.16
CA ILE A 16 -6.97 8.74 -17.95
C ILE A 16 -6.66 7.24 -17.82
N PHE A 17 -5.84 6.69 -18.71
CA PHE A 17 -5.44 5.29 -18.67
C PHE A 17 -4.76 4.93 -17.34
N ILE A 18 -3.76 5.71 -16.92
CA ILE A 18 -3.08 5.53 -15.63
C ILE A 18 -4.10 5.58 -14.49
N THR A 19 -5.00 6.56 -14.49
CA THR A 19 -5.98 6.72 -13.42
C THR A 19 -6.90 5.49 -13.31
N ILE A 20 -7.34 4.90 -14.42
CA ILE A 20 -8.27 3.75 -14.45
C ILE A 20 -7.59 2.43 -14.05
N PHE A 21 -6.34 2.22 -14.47
CA PHE A 21 -5.67 0.92 -14.33
C PHE A 21 -4.68 0.85 -13.17
N SER A 22 -4.35 1.98 -12.53
CA SER A 22 -3.35 1.97 -11.46
C SER A 22 -3.89 1.30 -10.19
N PRO A 23 -3.15 0.35 -9.58
CA PRO A 23 -3.44 -0.11 -8.23
C PRO A 23 -3.24 1.05 -7.23
N PRO A 24 -3.74 0.91 -5.99
CA PRO A 24 -3.31 1.80 -4.93
C PRO A 24 -1.78 1.74 -4.74
N ILE A 25 -1.20 2.81 -4.21
CA ILE A 25 0.24 2.88 -3.90
C ILE A 25 0.39 3.22 -2.43
N MET A 26 1.14 2.41 -1.69
CA MET A 26 1.48 2.71 -0.31
C MET A 26 2.76 3.55 -0.27
N PHE A 27 2.84 4.50 0.65
CA PHE A 27 4.03 5.27 0.95
C PHE A 27 4.39 5.08 2.42
N ALA A 28 5.66 4.73 2.65
CA ALA A 28 6.26 4.63 3.97
C ALA A 28 7.55 5.46 3.95
N HIS A 29 7.67 6.45 4.85
CA HIS A 29 8.83 7.33 4.91
C HIS A 29 9.23 7.96 3.55
N GLY A 30 8.23 8.32 2.73
CA GLY A 30 8.44 8.89 1.39
C GLY A 30 8.79 7.88 0.29
N LEU A 31 8.97 6.59 0.62
CA LEU A 31 9.25 5.54 -0.35
C LEU A 31 7.94 4.88 -0.85
N PRO A 32 7.75 4.76 -2.18
CA PRO A 32 6.59 4.08 -2.73
C PRO A 32 6.76 2.56 -2.63
N ILE A 33 5.66 1.89 -2.29
CA ILE A 33 5.55 0.45 -2.16
C ILE A 33 4.34 0.02 -3.00
N LEU A 34 4.61 -0.90 -3.93
CA LEU A 34 3.61 -1.44 -4.83
C LEU A 34 3.00 -2.69 -4.23
N GLY A 35 1.67 -2.76 -4.21
CA GLY A 35 0.95 -3.89 -3.68
C GLY A 35 0.99 -5.08 -4.65
N LYS A 36 1.04 -6.29 -4.09
CA LYS A 36 0.90 -7.54 -4.83
C LYS A 36 -0.59 -7.85 -4.99
N LYS A 37 -1.09 -7.85 -6.22
CA LYS A 37 -2.48 -8.24 -6.51
C LYS A 37 -2.69 -9.70 -6.09
N SER A 38 -3.77 -9.98 -5.38
CA SER A 38 -4.05 -11.30 -4.82
C SER A 38 -5.54 -11.52 -4.56
N GLU A 39 -5.89 -12.71 -4.07
CA GLU A 39 -7.21 -13.01 -3.52
C GLU A 39 -7.14 -12.88 -1.99
N LYS A 40 -8.23 -12.45 -1.36
CA LYS A 40 -8.28 -12.32 0.11
C LYS A 40 -8.24 -13.72 0.72
N SER A 41 -7.25 -14.00 1.57
CA SER A 41 -7.18 -15.25 2.35
C SER A 41 -7.80 -15.02 3.73
N GLU A 42 -8.35 -16.08 4.32
CA GLU A 42 -8.73 -16.10 5.74
C GLU A 42 -7.50 -16.12 6.65
N ASN A 43 -6.36 -16.62 6.16
CA ASN A 43 -5.11 -16.64 6.89
C ASN A 43 -4.21 -15.47 6.46
N ASN A 44 -4.00 -14.54 7.39
CA ASN A 44 -3.16 -13.35 7.19
C ASN A 44 -1.70 -13.68 6.83
N PHE A 45 -1.22 -14.91 7.04
CA PHE A 45 0.17 -15.30 6.75
C PHE A 45 0.39 -15.84 5.33
N ASP A 46 -0.66 -16.21 4.58
CA ASP A 46 -0.50 -16.96 3.32
C ASP A 46 0.26 -16.16 2.25
N HIS A 47 0.13 -14.83 2.24
CA HIS A 47 0.83 -13.98 1.28
C HIS A 47 2.31 -13.78 1.61
N LEU A 48 2.72 -14.10 2.83
CA LEU A 48 4.10 -13.99 3.28
C LEU A 48 4.98 -15.15 2.80
N GLY A 49 4.42 -16.24 2.26
CA GLY A 49 5.20 -17.39 1.75
C GLY A 49 6.04 -18.11 2.82
N ASP A 50 6.74 -19.14 2.38
CA ASP A 50 7.55 -20.02 3.23
C ASP A 50 8.76 -19.22 3.76
N GLY A 51 8.98 -19.22 5.08
CA GLY A 51 9.90 -18.31 5.79
C GLY A 51 11.39 -18.36 5.40
N SER A 52 11.78 -19.08 4.35
CA SER A 52 13.11 -19.04 3.72
C SER A 52 13.34 -17.78 2.88
N ASP A 53 12.28 -17.05 2.52
CA ASP A 53 12.31 -15.97 1.52
C ASP A 53 12.36 -14.54 2.12
N PHE A 54 12.66 -14.38 3.42
CA PHE A 54 12.82 -13.05 4.03
C PHE A 54 14.10 -12.34 3.58
N THR A 55 15.11 -13.08 3.09
CA THR A 55 16.41 -12.55 2.65
C THR A 55 16.36 -11.90 1.27
N SER A 56 15.38 -12.23 0.42
CA SER A 56 15.20 -11.71 -0.94
C SER A 56 14.27 -10.48 -0.99
N ARG A 57 13.60 -10.14 0.13
CA ARG A 57 12.63 -9.04 0.19
C ARG A 57 13.32 -7.70 0.29
N LYS A 58 12.70 -6.70 -0.34
CA LYS A 58 13.14 -5.31 -0.19
C LYS A 58 12.88 -4.88 1.26
N VAL A 59 13.96 -4.78 2.03
CA VAL A 59 13.92 -4.34 3.42
C VAL A 59 14.10 -2.83 3.49
N TYR A 60 13.33 -2.20 4.37
CA TYR A 60 13.29 -0.77 4.63
C TYR A 60 13.77 -0.47 6.06
N TYR A 61 13.86 0.80 6.43
CA TYR A 61 14.26 1.24 7.77
C TYR A 61 13.24 0.85 8.85
N THR A 62 13.61 1.04 10.11
CA THR A 62 12.72 0.80 11.27
C THR A 62 11.33 1.45 11.10
N THR A 63 10.29 0.82 11.63
CA THR A 63 8.91 1.35 11.65
C THR A 63 8.71 2.36 12.79
N ASP A 64 9.63 3.30 12.96
CA ASP A 64 9.59 4.32 14.02
C ASP A 64 8.63 5.49 13.74
N PHE A 65 8.05 5.52 12.53
CA PHE A 65 7.08 6.52 12.10
C PHE A 65 5.64 6.11 12.46
N ASP A 66 4.74 7.08 12.56
CA ASP A 66 3.37 6.84 13.02
C ASP A 66 2.42 6.38 11.90
N TYR A 67 2.65 6.83 10.66
CA TYR A 67 1.66 6.72 9.59
C TYR A 67 2.19 6.06 8.31
N PHE A 68 1.37 5.19 7.74
CA PHE A 68 1.43 4.80 6.33
C PHE A 68 0.42 5.62 5.53
N TYR A 69 0.75 5.94 4.29
CA TYR A 69 -0.17 6.64 3.39
C TYR A 69 -0.51 5.77 2.19
N PHE A 70 -1.77 5.78 1.76
CA PHE A 70 -2.21 5.12 0.54
C PHE A 70 -2.75 6.16 -0.44
N ILE A 71 -2.22 6.13 -1.66
CA ILE A 71 -2.72 6.93 -2.78
C ILE A 71 -3.66 6.08 -3.63
N ASN A 72 -4.89 6.55 -3.78
CA ASN A 72 -5.90 6.00 -4.67
C ASN A 72 -6.13 6.93 -5.85
N LEU A 73 -5.59 6.59 -7.02
CA LEU A 73 -5.83 7.38 -8.24
C LEU A 73 -7.27 7.24 -8.74
N ARG A 74 -7.94 6.11 -8.48
CA ARG A 74 -9.38 5.92 -8.74
C ARG A 74 -10.20 6.50 -7.60
N PHE A 75 -10.09 7.81 -7.41
CA PHE A 75 -10.66 8.54 -6.28
C PHE A 75 -12.19 8.43 -6.12
N TRP A 76 -12.89 7.97 -7.16
CA TRP A 76 -14.33 7.70 -7.13
C TRP A 76 -14.69 6.35 -6.50
N GLU A 77 -13.72 5.46 -6.30
CA GLU A 77 -13.88 4.21 -5.54
C GLU A 77 -13.22 4.35 -4.17
N ASN A 78 -13.82 3.78 -3.13
CA ASN A 78 -13.21 3.78 -1.81
C ASN A 78 -12.18 2.65 -1.69
N LEU A 79 -11.10 2.93 -0.98
CA LEU A 79 -10.24 1.88 -0.45
C LEU A 79 -10.81 1.39 0.88
N GLU A 80 -10.86 0.08 1.04
CA GLU A 80 -10.98 -0.58 2.34
C GLU A 80 -9.59 -1.09 2.71
N ILE A 81 -9.05 -0.59 3.82
CA ILE A 81 -7.68 -0.88 4.25
C ILE A 81 -7.76 -1.58 5.60
N GLU A 82 -7.10 -2.72 5.69
CA GLU A 82 -7.01 -3.54 6.89
C GLU A 82 -5.52 -3.77 7.18
N GLN A 83 -5.04 -3.37 8.36
CA GLN A 83 -3.69 -3.73 8.78
C GLN A 83 -3.73 -5.18 9.29
N LEU A 84 -2.98 -6.05 8.63
CA LEU A 84 -2.93 -7.47 8.94
C LEU A 84 -2.06 -7.68 10.17
N GLN A 85 -2.65 -8.31 11.17
CA GLN A 85 -2.01 -8.52 12.47
C GLN A 85 -1.42 -9.93 12.53
N TYR A 86 -0.15 -10.00 12.87
CA TYR A 86 0.61 -11.26 13.04
C TYR A 86 0.89 -11.60 14.50
N TYR A 87 0.72 -10.61 15.38
CA TYR A 87 0.96 -10.71 16.81
C TYR A 87 -0.21 -10.05 17.56
N ILE A 88 -0.35 -10.36 18.86
CA ILE A 88 -1.39 -9.78 19.72
C ILE A 88 -1.17 -8.26 19.79
N PRO A 89 -2.11 -7.44 19.31
CA PRO A 89 -1.94 -5.99 19.22
C PRO A 89 -1.93 -5.33 20.61
N THR A 90 -1.23 -4.20 20.72
CA THR A 90 -1.40 -3.27 21.86
C THR A 90 -2.57 -2.31 21.66
N ASP A 91 -2.95 -2.00 20.41
CA ASP A 91 -4.06 -1.09 20.04
C ASP A 91 -4.65 -1.44 18.66
N GLU A 92 -5.85 -0.97 18.32
CA GLU A 92 -6.41 -1.11 16.96
C GLU A 92 -5.85 -0.05 15.99
N PRO A 93 -5.53 -0.44 14.73
CA PRO A 93 -5.03 0.49 13.73
C PRO A 93 -6.13 1.47 13.29
N ARG A 94 -5.78 2.74 13.08
CA ARG A 94 -6.76 3.77 12.70
C ARG A 94 -6.60 4.17 11.25
N VAL A 95 -7.57 3.79 10.42
CA VAL A 95 -7.64 4.22 9.02
C VAL A 95 -8.44 5.52 8.93
N LYS A 96 -7.86 6.53 8.28
CA LYS A 96 -8.50 7.83 8.05
C LYS A 96 -8.42 8.20 6.56
N LYS A 97 -9.58 8.46 5.96
CA LYS A 97 -9.66 9.08 4.63
C LYS A 97 -9.40 10.58 4.78
N ILE A 98 -8.25 11.06 4.31
CA ILE A 98 -7.90 12.49 4.36
C ILE A 98 -8.67 13.23 3.27
N ASN A 99 -8.66 12.67 2.06
CA ASN A 99 -9.40 13.16 0.90
C ASN A 99 -9.67 11.97 -0.06
N PRO A 100 -10.37 12.16 -1.19
CA PRO A 100 -10.67 11.07 -2.12
C PRO A 100 -9.45 10.30 -2.67
N PHE A 101 -8.28 10.93 -2.69
CA PHE A 101 -7.03 10.37 -3.21
C PHE A 101 -6.14 9.78 -2.12
N ILE A 102 -6.26 10.23 -0.87
CA ILE A 102 -5.27 9.95 0.18
C ILE A 102 -5.95 9.39 1.42
N TYR A 103 -5.44 8.23 1.84
CA TYR A 103 -5.75 7.58 3.09
C TYR A 103 -4.49 7.54 3.96
N SER A 104 -4.65 7.70 5.26
CA SER A 104 -3.59 7.46 6.24
C SER A 104 -3.99 6.30 7.15
N VAL A 105 -3.02 5.47 7.52
CA VAL A 105 -3.16 4.44 8.53
C VAL A 105 -2.19 4.73 9.66
N GLU A 106 -2.73 5.06 10.82
CA GLU A 106 -1.97 5.11 12.07
C GLU A 106 -1.64 3.68 12.49
N GLN A 107 -0.36 3.31 12.45
CA GLN A 107 0.04 1.94 12.73
C GLN A 107 0.06 1.65 14.23
N ASN A 108 -0.41 0.46 14.58
CA ASN A 108 -0.34 -0.09 15.94
C ASN A 108 0.90 -0.99 16.17
N LEU A 109 1.75 -1.20 15.16
CA LEU A 109 2.91 -2.11 15.18
C LEU A 109 4.24 -1.37 15.07
N LYS A 110 4.44 -0.31 15.86
CA LYS A 110 5.71 0.43 15.91
C LYS A 110 6.86 -0.50 16.28
N TYR A 111 8.00 -0.32 15.60
CA TYR A 111 9.21 -1.14 15.75
C TYR A 111 9.04 -2.62 15.35
N SER A 112 7.92 -3.00 14.73
CA SER A 112 7.77 -4.33 14.14
C SER A 112 8.65 -4.48 12.90
N TYR A 113 9.24 -5.66 12.76
CA TYR A 113 10.00 -6.09 11.57
C TYR A 113 9.13 -6.25 10.33
N ILE A 114 7.82 -6.37 10.50
CA ILE A 114 6.87 -6.48 9.41
C ILE A 114 5.59 -5.71 9.71
N ASN A 115 5.10 -4.98 8.71
CA ASN A 115 3.79 -4.38 8.71
C ASN A 115 3.11 -4.65 7.37
N SER A 116 1.97 -5.34 7.41
CA SER A 116 1.25 -5.76 6.21
C SER A 116 -0.15 -5.18 6.18
N PHE A 117 -0.62 -4.85 4.99
CA PHE A 117 -1.94 -4.29 4.78
C PHE A 117 -2.67 -5.05 3.67
N GLY A 118 -3.88 -5.50 3.97
CA GLY A 118 -4.85 -5.91 2.98
C GLY A 118 -5.61 -4.69 2.49
N VAL A 119 -5.64 -4.46 1.18
CA VAL A 119 -6.34 -3.32 0.58
C VAL A 119 -7.29 -3.81 -0.49
N SER A 120 -8.58 -3.52 -0.31
CA SER A 120 -9.62 -3.80 -1.31
C SER A 120 -10.04 -2.52 -2.02
N ARG A 121 -10.34 -2.64 -3.31
CA ARG A 121 -11.04 -1.61 -4.08
C ARG A 121 -11.95 -2.29 -5.10
N SER A 122 -13.27 -2.12 -4.93
CA SER A 122 -14.25 -2.86 -5.72
C SER A 122 -13.99 -4.37 -5.63
N ASN A 123 -13.74 -5.06 -6.76
CA ASN A 123 -13.48 -6.51 -6.78
C ASN A 123 -11.99 -6.87 -6.72
N ASP A 124 -11.10 -5.88 -6.67
CA ASP A 124 -9.66 -6.12 -6.62
C ASP A 124 -9.14 -6.05 -5.18
N PHE A 125 -8.15 -6.90 -4.89
CA PHE A 125 -7.48 -6.97 -3.60
C PHE A 125 -5.95 -6.98 -3.78
N TRP A 126 -5.24 -6.33 -2.86
CA TRP A 126 -3.78 -6.27 -2.83
C TRP A 126 -3.23 -6.43 -1.42
N TYR A 127 -2.09 -7.12 -1.32
CA TYR A 127 -1.23 -7.10 -0.13
C TYR A 127 -0.13 -6.06 -0.30
N PHE A 128 0.05 -5.21 0.72
CA PHE A 128 1.18 -4.30 0.83
C PHE A 128 2.00 -4.67 2.05
N ASP A 129 3.25 -5.09 1.83
CA ASP A 129 4.15 -5.47 2.92
C ASP A 129 5.29 -4.47 3.05
N TYR A 130 5.52 -4.03 4.28
CA TYR A 130 6.68 -3.26 4.71
C TYR A 130 7.54 -4.12 5.62
N TYR A 131 8.71 -4.52 5.14
CA TYR A 131 9.70 -5.23 5.94
C TYR A 131 10.71 -4.23 6.48
N ALA A 132 10.86 -4.15 7.79
CA ALA A 132 11.85 -3.29 8.44
C ALA A 132 13.07 -4.10 8.88
N ARG A 133 14.27 -3.55 8.70
CA ARG A 133 15.48 -4.01 9.40
C ARG A 133 15.69 -3.09 10.60
N ASP A 134 16.12 -3.66 11.72
CA ASP A 134 16.73 -2.85 12.76
C ASP A 134 18.15 -2.52 12.29
N ASP A 135 18.44 -1.24 12.06
CA ASP A 135 19.76 -0.78 11.61
C ASP A 135 20.83 -0.89 12.71
N LYS A 136 20.46 -1.46 13.88
CA LYS A 136 21.32 -1.66 15.06
C LYS A 136 21.96 -3.05 15.15
N LEU A 137 21.94 -3.84 14.08
CA LEU A 137 22.70 -5.10 13.98
C LEU A 137 24.03 -4.90 13.24
#